data_AF-A0A3A8PJZ1-F1
#
_entry.id   AF-A0A3A8PJZ1-F1
#
_cell.length_a   1.000
_cell.length_b   1.000
_cell.length_c   1.000
_cell.angle_alpha   90.00
_cell.angle_beta   90.00
_cell.angle_gamma   90.00
#
_symmetry.space_group_name_H-M   'P 1'
#
loop_
_entity.id
_entity.type
_entity.pdbx_description
1 polymer ?
#
loop_
_entity_poly.entity_id
_entity_poly.type
_entity_poly.pdbx_seq_one_letter_code
_entity_poly.pdbx_strand_id
1 'polypeptide(L)'
;TEDGEESLTALDSYEDQLATVQTTLLAVKDKPAESGLLLDKIESTRNNVEMMVRKQTDNVAIFERLLLPPCQEMRSVVFVGVACNKSKLWQDQVVMAWSSAFKGKYPFDRASQADAPLPEVAEFLRPEGGLE
;
A
#
# COMPACT_ATOMS: atom_id res chain seq x y z
N THR A 1 2.43 51.63 -13.83
CA THR A 1 1.82 50.97 -12.66
C THR A 1 1.29 49.67 -13.18
N GLU A 2 2.19 48.69 -13.27
CA GLU A 2 1.89 47.37 -13.83
C GLU A 2 1.17 46.55 -12.78
N ASP A 3 0.04 46.00 -13.20
CA ASP A 3 -0.88 45.21 -12.41
C ASP A 3 -0.16 44.00 -11.83
N GLY A 4 -0.32 43.81 -10.51
CA GLY A 4 0.02 42.58 -9.84
C GLY A 4 -0.96 41.50 -10.28
N GLU A 5 -0.62 40.79 -11.35
CA GLU A 5 -1.11 39.43 -11.53
C GLU A 5 -0.55 38.61 -10.35
N GLU A 6 -1.34 38.53 -9.28
CA GLU A 6 -1.14 37.59 -8.20
C GLU A 6 -1.00 36.21 -8.85
N SER A 7 0.24 35.72 -8.92
CA SER A 7 0.50 34.33 -9.29
C SER A 7 -0.32 33.50 -8.31
N LEU A 8 -1.35 32.81 -8.78
CA LEU A 8 -1.94 31.66 -8.09
C LEU A 8 -0.76 30.84 -7.56
N THR A 9 -0.55 30.88 -6.25
CA THR A 9 0.81 30.79 -5.71
C THR A 9 1.33 29.37 -5.90
N ALA A 10 2.62 29.21 -6.19
CA ALA A 10 3.25 27.89 -6.25
C ALA A 10 3.02 27.08 -4.94
N LEU A 11 2.71 27.78 -3.84
CA LEU A 11 2.31 27.20 -2.57
C LEU A 11 0.87 26.66 -2.59
N ASP A 12 -0.11 27.42 -3.10
CA ASP A 12 -1.50 26.94 -3.24
C ASP A 12 -1.55 25.66 -4.09
N SER A 13 -0.77 25.61 -5.17
CA SER A 13 -0.69 24.41 -6.02
C SER A 13 -0.07 23.22 -5.30
N TYR A 14 0.88 23.45 -4.40
CA TYR A 14 1.47 22.40 -3.57
C TYR A 14 0.49 21.91 -2.49
N GLU A 15 -0.27 22.81 -1.86
CA GLU A 15 -1.32 22.45 -0.90
C GLU A 15 -2.40 21.58 -1.55
N ASP A 16 -2.85 21.92 -2.76
CA ASP A 16 -3.79 21.11 -3.54
C ASP A 16 -3.23 19.71 -3.86
N GLN A 17 -1.93 19.63 -4.15
CA GLN A 17 -1.26 18.35 -4.40
C GLN A 17 -1.20 17.49 -3.14
N LEU A 18 -0.89 18.08 -1.98
CA LEU A 18 -0.94 17.40 -0.69
C LEU A 18 -2.35 16.94 -0.33
N ALA A 19 -3.37 17.78 -0.55
CA ALA A 19 -4.76 17.43 -0.31
C ALA A 19 -5.23 16.27 -1.20
N THR A 20 -4.83 16.29 -2.47
CA THR A 20 -5.09 15.20 -3.42
C THR A 20 -4.49 13.90 -2.92
N VAL A 21 -3.23 13.94 -2.49
CA VAL A 21 -2.49 12.82 -1.94
C VAL A 21 -3.12 12.28 -0.65
N GLN A 22 -3.51 13.16 0.27
CA GLN A 22 -4.17 12.75 1.51
C GLN A 22 -5.49 12.03 1.21
N THR A 23 -6.26 12.56 0.26
CA THR A 23 -7.53 11.96 -0.16
C THR A 23 -7.32 10.60 -0.81
N THR A 24 -6.27 10.43 -1.63
CA THR A 24 -5.95 9.13 -2.22
C THR A 24 -5.49 8.13 -1.16
N LEU A 25 -4.70 8.54 -0.15
CA LEU A 25 -4.33 7.65 0.96
C LEU A 25 -5.54 7.16 1.75
N LEU A 26 -6.49 8.05 2.04
CA LEU A 26 -7.74 7.69 2.69
C LEU A 26 -8.53 6.69 1.84
N ALA A 27 -8.61 6.93 0.53
CA ALA A 27 -9.24 6.01 -0.40
C ALA A 27 -8.55 4.64 -0.47
N VAL A 28 -7.20 4.57 -0.42
CA VAL A 28 -6.47 3.28 -0.36
C VAL A 28 -6.79 2.53 0.92
N LYS A 29 -6.90 3.25 2.04
CA LYS A 29 -7.26 2.65 3.33
C LYS A 29 -8.65 2.00 3.26
N ASP A 30 -9.61 2.67 2.64
CA ASP A 30 -10.99 2.18 2.54
C ASP A 30 -11.17 1.12 1.45
N LYS A 31 -10.37 1.20 0.36
CA LYS A 31 -10.42 0.30 -0.80
C LYS A 31 -9.04 -0.25 -1.19
N PRO A 32 -8.53 -1.25 -0.47
CA PRO A 32 -7.22 -1.82 -0.72
C PRO A 32 -7.11 -2.56 -2.07
N ALA A 33 -8.22 -2.93 -2.71
CA ALA A 33 -8.24 -3.53 -4.04
C ALA A 33 -7.88 -2.55 -5.17
N GLU A 34 -8.13 -1.25 -4.97
CA GLU A 34 -7.83 -0.18 -5.93
C GLU A 34 -6.42 0.43 -5.69
N SER A 35 -5.62 -0.17 -4.81
CA SER A 35 -4.33 0.39 -4.36
C SER A 35 -3.34 0.63 -5.50
N GLY A 36 -3.37 -0.16 -6.57
CA GLY A 36 -2.47 0.02 -7.72
C GLY A 36 -2.67 1.36 -8.43
N LEU A 37 -3.91 1.64 -8.83
CA LEU A 37 -4.26 2.90 -9.50
C LEU A 37 -4.02 4.12 -8.61
N LEU A 38 -4.24 3.95 -7.30
CA LEU A 38 -4.03 5.00 -6.31
C LEU A 38 -2.54 5.25 -6.05
N LEU A 39 -1.70 4.21 -6.09
CA LEU A 39 -0.24 4.33 -6.06
C LEU A 39 0.29 5.07 -7.29
N ASP A 40 -0.21 4.76 -8.48
CA ASP A 40 0.18 5.45 -9.71
C ASP A 40 -0.15 6.95 -9.65
N LYS A 41 -1.30 7.30 -9.05
CA LYS A 41 -1.69 8.69 -8.82
C LYS A 41 -0.75 9.40 -7.85
N ILE A 42 -0.34 8.74 -6.76
CA ILE A 42 0.64 9.28 -5.80
C ILE A 42 2.00 9.49 -6.48
N GLU A 43 2.44 8.57 -7.33
CA GLU A 43 3.69 8.72 -8.09
C GLU A 43 3.63 9.89 -9.08
N SER A 44 2.51 10.05 -9.79
CA SER A 44 2.30 11.19 -10.68
C SER A 44 2.35 12.53 -9.93
N THR A 45 1.68 12.62 -8.77
CA THR A 45 1.74 13.83 -7.93
C THR A 45 3.17 14.11 -7.44
N ARG A 46 3.89 13.08 -6.98
CA ARG A 46 5.29 13.22 -6.56
C ARG A 46 6.15 13.79 -7.70
N ASN A 47 6.04 13.23 -8.91
CA ASN A 47 6.82 13.69 -10.06
C ASN A 47 6.49 15.15 -10.40
N ASN A 48 5.24 15.57 -10.22
CA ASN A 48 4.83 16.94 -10.42
C ASN A 48 5.46 17.90 -9.38
N VAL A 49 5.42 17.55 -8.09
CA VAL A 49 6.11 18.30 -7.02
C VAL A 49 7.61 18.41 -7.32
N GLU A 50 8.25 17.30 -7.70
CA GLU A 50 9.68 17.27 -8.01
C GLU A 50 10.01 18.18 -9.20
N MET A 51 9.17 18.22 -10.22
CA MET A 51 9.30 19.18 -11.32
C MET A 51 9.10 20.62 -10.88
N MET A 52 8.15 20.91 -9.98
CA MET A 52 7.94 22.27 -9.46
C MET A 52 9.14 22.75 -8.64
N VAL A 53 9.68 21.90 -7.78
CA VAL A 53 10.86 22.22 -6.97
C VAL A 53 12.08 22.47 -7.86
N ARG A 54 12.28 21.66 -8.92
CA ARG A 54 13.37 21.85 -9.89
C ARG A 54 13.23 23.09 -10.75
N LYS A 55 12.01 23.54 -11.03
CA LYS A 55 11.75 24.80 -11.76
C LYS A 55 12.14 26.02 -10.94
N GLN A 56 12.29 25.88 -9.63
CA GLN A 56 12.67 26.97 -8.76
C GLN A 56 14.16 27.25 -8.85
N THR A 57 14.51 28.52 -9.01
CA THR A 57 15.89 28.98 -9.25
C THR A 57 16.65 29.23 -7.95
N ASP A 58 15.95 29.58 -6.88
CA ASP A 58 16.51 29.87 -5.56
C ASP A 58 16.01 28.88 -4.50
N ASN A 59 16.82 28.60 -3.48
CA ASN A 59 16.45 27.79 -2.31
C ASN A 59 15.98 26.35 -2.59
N VAL A 60 16.33 25.78 -3.75
CA VAL A 60 15.98 24.40 -4.18
C VAL A 60 16.27 23.37 -3.09
N ALA A 61 17.44 23.42 -2.45
CA ALA A 61 17.82 22.48 -1.40
C ALA A 61 16.89 22.53 -0.16
N ILE A 62 16.32 23.70 0.14
CA ILE A 62 15.36 23.87 1.24
C ILE A 62 14.00 23.29 0.82
N PHE A 63 13.56 23.57 -0.41
CA PHE A 63 12.32 23.03 -0.95
C PHE A 63 12.36 21.51 -1.11
N GLU A 64 13.47 20.94 -1.55
CA GLU A 64 13.66 19.48 -1.63
C GLU A 64 13.53 18.83 -0.24
N ARG A 65 14.12 19.45 0.80
CA ARG A 65 14.05 18.93 2.17
C ARG A 65 12.69 19.05 2.83
N LEU A 66 11.90 20.06 2.48
CA LEU A 66 10.60 20.30 3.10
C LEU A 66 9.46 19.61 2.35
N LEU A 67 9.50 19.64 1.01
CA LEU A 67 8.34 19.32 0.18
C LEU A 67 8.33 17.89 -0.36
N LEU A 68 9.50 17.25 -0.50
CA LEU A 68 9.61 15.90 -1.04
C LEU A 68 9.45 14.75 -0.04
N PRO A 69 9.87 14.84 1.24
CA PRO A 69 9.79 13.69 2.15
C PRO A 69 8.38 13.11 2.31
N PRO A 70 7.30 13.91 2.46
CA PRO A 70 5.94 13.38 2.50
C PRO A 70 5.62 12.58 1.23
N CYS A 71 6.00 13.09 0.06
CA CYS A 71 5.82 12.43 -1.23
C CYS A 71 6.63 11.13 -1.39
N GLN A 72 7.81 11.05 -0.78
CA GLN A 72 8.71 9.90 -0.89
C GLN A 72 8.34 8.77 0.08
N GLU A 73 7.96 9.08 1.31
CA GLU A 73 7.70 8.09 2.36
C GLU A 73 6.36 7.36 2.17
N MET A 74 5.38 7.98 1.52
CA MET A 74 4.03 7.42 1.39
C MET A 74 3.96 6.11 0.63
N ARG A 75 4.81 5.90 -0.39
CA ARG A 75 4.83 4.63 -1.11
C ARG A 75 5.12 3.47 -0.16
N SER A 76 6.04 3.68 0.78
CA SER A 76 6.36 2.67 1.80
C SER A 76 5.18 2.47 2.75
N VAL A 77 4.56 3.54 3.22
CA VAL A 77 3.42 3.49 4.16
C VAL A 77 2.23 2.74 3.54
N VAL A 78 1.88 3.07 2.30
CA VAL A 78 0.80 2.40 1.57
C VAL A 78 1.13 0.94 1.34
N PHE A 79 2.35 0.65 0.87
CA PHE A 79 2.77 -0.73 0.61
C PHE A 79 2.70 -1.59 1.88
N VAL A 80 3.23 -1.08 2.99
CA VAL A 80 3.18 -1.77 4.29
C VAL A 80 1.74 -1.98 4.75
N GLY A 81 0.87 -0.98 4.60
CA GLY A 81 -0.55 -1.08 4.95
C GLY A 81 -1.28 -2.14 4.14
N VAL A 82 -1.13 -2.13 2.82
CA VAL A 82 -1.73 -3.11 1.91
C VAL A 82 -1.18 -4.51 2.19
N ALA A 83 0.13 -4.65 2.40
CA ALA A 83 0.75 -5.92 2.75
C ALA A 83 0.21 -6.47 4.07
N CYS A 84 0.12 -5.65 5.11
CA CYS A 84 -0.45 -6.04 6.41
C CYS A 84 -1.90 -6.52 6.27
N ASN A 85 -2.72 -5.81 5.49
CA ASN A 85 -4.10 -6.23 5.25
C ASN A 85 -4.19 -7.56 4.49
N LYS A 86 -3.38 -7.75 3.45
CA LYS A 86 -3.29 -9.02 2.72
C LYS A 86 -2.81 -10.16 3.60
N SER A 87 -1.83 -9.91 4.48
CA SER A 87 -1.36 -10.91 5.44
C SER A 87 -2.44 -11.30 6.45
N LYS A 88 -3.25 -10.35 6.93
CA LYS A 88 -4.40 -10.65 7.79
C LYS A 88 -5.46 -11.48 7.05
N LEU A 89 -5.81 -11.09 5.83
CA LEU A 89 -6.76 -11.83 5.01
C LEU A 89 -6.29 -13.28 4.76
N TRP A 90 -5.02 -13.46 4.42
CA TRP A 90 -4.39 -14.77 4.28
C TRP A 90 -4.44 -15.58 5.59
N GLN A 91 -4.15 -14.93 6.71
CA GLN A 91 -4.22 -15.57 8.01
C GLN A 91 -5.65 -16.07 8.31
N ASP A 92 -6.65 -15.23 8.03
CA ASP A 92 -8.05 -15.54 8.32
C ASP A 92 -8.62 -16.61 7.39
N GLN A 93 -8.33 -16.54 6.09
CA GLN A 93 -8.90 -17.44 5.09
C GLN A 93 -8.17 -18.79 5.04
N VAL A 94 -6.83 -18.77 5.07
CA VAL A 94 -6.05 -19.98 4.82
C VAL A 94 -5.40 -20.51 6.08
N VAL A 95 -4.70 -19.68 6.85
CA VAL A 95 -3.97 -20.17 8.04
C VAL A 95 -4.92 -20.70 9.11
N MET A 96 -6.05 -20.03 9.35
CA MET A 96 -7.05 -20.50 10.31
C MET A 96 -7.73 -21.80 9.86
N ALA A 97 -8.13 -21.90 8.59
CA ALA A 97 -8.74 -23.11 8.04
C ALA A 97 -7.77 -24.31 8.09
N TRP A 98 -6.53 -24.08 7.66
CA TRP A 98 -5.44 -25.06 7.76
C TRP A 98 -5.19 -25.51 9.20
N SER A 99 -5.05 -24.55 10.12
CA SER A 99 -4.83 -24.86 11.54
C SER A 99 -6.01 -25.60 12.15
N SER A 100 -7.24 -25.33 11.74
CA SER A 100 -8.42 -26.07 12.21
C SER A 100 -8.38 -27.54 11.74
N ALA A 101 -8.02 -27.77 10.48
CA ALA A 101 -8.01 -29.10 9.88
C ALA A 101 -6.82 -29.97 10.35
N PHE A 102 -5.64 -29.38 10.55
CA PHE A 102 -4.38 -30.14 10.66
C PHE A 102 -3.62 -29.97 11.97
N LYS A 103 -4.03 -29.06 12.87
CA LYS A 103 -3.36 -28.89 14.16
C LYS A 103 -3.44 -30.16 14.99
N GLY A 104 -2.29 -30.60 15.50
CA GLY A 104 -2.20 -31.81 16.31
C GLY A 104 -2.44 -33.10 15.53
N LYS A 105 -2.18 -33.12 14.21
CA LYS A 105 -2.24 -34.33 13.37
C LYS A 105 -0.87 -34.63 12.75
N TYR A 106 -0.51 -35.90 12.65
CA TYR A 106 0.67 -36.35 11.91
C TYR A 106 0.43 -36.14 10.39
N PRO A 107 1.41 -35.66 9.59
CA PRO A 107 2.83 -35.45 9.90
C PRO A 107 3.19 -34.06 10.45
N PHE A 108 2.22 -33.17 10.63
CA PHE A 108 2.45 -31.78 11.05
C PHE A 108 2.78 -31.66 12.54
N ASP A 109 2.25 -32.58 13.35
CA ASP A 109 2.66 -32.83 14.73
C ASP A 109 3.19 -34.26 14.86
N ARG A 110 4.51 -34.38 15.06
CA ARG A 110 5.20 -35.68 15.15
C ARG A 110 4.78 -36.50 16.38
N ALA A 111 4.29 -35.86 17.43
CA ALA A 111 3.87 -36.55 18.65
C ALA A 111 2.42 -37.05 18.58
N SER A 112 1.64 -36.56 17.59
CA SER A 112 0.24 -36.95 17.44
C SER A 112 0.09 -38.39 17.00
N GLN A 113 -0.94 -39.04 17.54
CA GLN A 113 -1.39 -40.37 17.12
C GLN A 113 -2.52 -40.32 16.07
N ALA A 114 -2.98 -39.12 15.72
CA ALA A 114 -4.04 -38.91 14.74
C ALA A 114 -3.43 -38.45 13.41
N ASP A 115 -3.70 -39.17 12.33
CA ASP A 115 -3.21 -38.81 11.00
C ASP A 115 -4.06 -37.70 10.35
N ALA A 116 -3.40 -36.83 9.58
CA ALA A 116 -4.06 -35.86 8.75
C ALA A 116 -4.78 -36.56 7.58
N PRO A 117 -6.08 -36.27 7.35
CA PRO A 117 -6.81 -36.87 6.25
C PRO A 117 -6.22 -36.44 4.90
N LEU A 118 -5.68 -37.40 4.15
CA LEU A 118 -5.07 -37.16 2.83
C LEU A 118 -5.99 -36.44 1.83
N PRO A 119 -7.31 -36.70 1.78
CA PRO A 119 -8.19 -35.97 0.86
C PRO A 119 -8.23 -34.47 1.14
N GLU A 120 -8.30 -34.05 2.40
CA GLU A 120 -8.30 -32.64 2.79
C GLU A 120 -6.95 -31.99 2.48
N VAL A 121 -5.83 -32.68 2.77
CA VAL A 121 -4.49 -32.19 2.42
C VAL A 121 -4.34 -31.99 0.91
N ALA A 122 -4.85 -32.92 0.11
CA ALA A 122 -4.81 -32.85 -1.35
C ALA A 122 -5.68 -31.71 -1.91
N GLU A 123 -6.75 -31.33 -1.21
CA GLU A 123 -7.59 -30.18 -1.57
C GLU A 123 -6.87 -28.85 -1.30
N PHE A 124 -6.25 -28.69 -0.13
CA PHE A 124 -5.47 -27.49 0.20
C PHE A 124 -4.24 -27.29 -0.68
N LEU A 125 -3.61 -28.38 -1.13
CA LEU A 125 -2.38 -28.33 -1.94
C LEU A 125 -2.64 -28.38 -3.45
N ARG A 126 -3.91 -28.39 -3.89
CA ARG A 126 -4.25 -28.48 -5.30
C ARG A 126 -3.79 -27.20 -6.04
N PRO A 127 -2.99 -27.31 -7.11
CA PRO A 127 -2.49 -26.13 -7.84
C PRO A 127 -3.59 -25.29 -8.48
N GLU A 128 -4.70 -25.91 -8.86
CA GLU A 128 -5.88 -25.24 -9.43
C GLU A 128 -7.13 -25.63 -8.63
N GLY A 129 -7.84 -24.64 -8.08
CA GLY A 129 -9.08 -24.84 -7.33
C GLY A 129 -8.92 -25.40 -5.91
N GLY A 130 -7.76 -25.22 -5.28
CA GLY A 130 -7.65 -25.31 -3.83
C GLY A 130 -8.40 -24.16 -3.14
N LEU A 131 -8.64 -24.27 -1.83
CA LEU A 131 -9.36 -23.24 -1.06
C LEU A 131 -8.69 -21.85 -1.25
N GLU A 132 -9.43 -20.92 -1.87
CA GLU A 132 -9.11 -19.47 -1.93
C GLU A 132 -9.69 -18.73 -0.72
#